data_AF-X0V7R0-F1
#
_entry.id   AF-X0V7R0-F1
#
_cell.length_a   1.000
_cell.length_b   1.000
_cell.length_c   1.000
_cell.angle_alpha   90.00
_cell.angle_beta   90.00
_cell.angle_gamma   90.00
#
_symmetry.space_group_name_H-M   'P 1'
#
loop_
_entity.id
_entity.type
_entity.pdbx_description
1 polymer ?
#
loop_
_entity_poly.entity_id
_entity_poly.type
_entity_poly.pdbx_seq_one_letter_code
_entity_poly.pdbx_strand_id
1 'polypeptide(L)' 'MVLETSITKLFGIKKPIVAAPMGPFYTNDIAIALCEAGGMGIVSHT' A
#
# COMPACT_ATOMS: atom_id res chain seq x y z
N MET A 1 4.33 17.73 -5.57
CA MET A 1 2.86 17.84 -5.58
C MET A 1 2.31 16.43 -5.42
N VAL A 2 1.50 16.18 -4.40
CA VAL A 2 0.99 14.84 -4.09
C VAL A 2 -0.43 14.74 -4.68
N LEU A 3 -0.72 13.67 -5.43
CA LEU A 3 -2.02 13.46 -6.07
C LEU A 3 -3.05 13.04 -5.02
N GLU A 4 -4.03 13.88 -4.74
CA GLU A 4 -5.13 13.56 -3.83
C GLU A 4 -6.30 12.93 -4.61
N THR A 5 -6.77 11.77 -4.16
CA THR A 5 -7.89 11.03 -4.77
C THR A 5 -8.88 10.55 -3.71
N SER A 6 -10.02 10.00 -4.12
CA SER A 6 -10.96 9.37 -3.18
C SER A 6 -10.32 8.23 -2.38
N ILE A 7 -9.33 7.52 -2.96
CA ILE A 7 -8.60 6.43 -2.30
C ILE A 7 -7.68 6.96 -1.19
N THR A 8 -6.94 8.05 -1.44
CA THR A 8 -6.08 8.65 -0.40
C THR A 8 -6.88 9.15 0.79
N LYS A 9 -8.08 9.70 0.54
CA LYS A 9 -9.02 10.13 1.60
C LYS A 9 -9.60 8.96 2.38
N LEU A 10 -10.06 7.91 1.68
CA LEU A 10 -10.72 6.77 2.30
C LEU A 10 -9.78 5.99 3.22
N PHE A 11 -8.52 5.79 2.81
CA PHE A 11 -7.56 4.96 3.54
C PHE A 11 -6.51 5.77 4.33
N GLY A 12 -6.56 7.11 4.28
CA GLY A 12 -5.62 7.96 5.00
C GLY A 12 -4.17 7.86 4.54
N ILE A 13 -3.94 7.47 3.28
CA ILE A 13 -2.60 7.31 2.69
C ILE A 13 -2.16 8.57 1.94
N LYS A 14 -0.85 8.81 1.88
CA LYS A 14 -0.29 10.01 1.23
C LYS A 14 -0.34 9.89 -0.30
N LYS A 15 -0.10 8.71 -0.85
CA LYS A 15 -0.03 8.48 -2.30
C LYS A 15 -1.14 7.50 -2.71
N PRO A 16 -1.78 7.69 -3.88
CA PRO A 16 -2.82 6.79 -4.40
C PRO A 16 -2.18 5.54 -5.01
N ILE A 17 -1.33 4.84 -4.25
CA ILE A 17 -0.60 3.65 -4.68
C ILE A 17 -0.90 2.55 -3.67
N VAL A 18 -1.44 1.44 -4.17
CA VAL A 18 -1.84 0.28 -3.39
C VAL A 18 -1.15 -0.94 -3.99
N ALA A 19 -0.50 -1.76 -3.16
CA ALA A 19 0.07 -3.01 -3.64
C ALA A 19 -1.06 -3.99 -4.03
N ALA A 20 -0.87 -4.76 -5.08
CA ALA A 20 -1.73 -5.92 -5.32
C ALA A 20 -1.45 -7.01 -4.26
N PRO A 21 -2.43 -7.86 -3.91
CA PRO A 21 -2.18 -9.05 -3.11
C PRO A 21 -1.34 -10.05 -3.93
N MET A 22 -0.04 -10.14 -3.64
CA MET A 22 0.94 -10.95 -4.38
C MET A 22 1.29 -12.26 -3.66
N GLY A 23 0.32 -13.17 -3.51
CA GLY A 23 0.57 -14.53 -2.99
C GLY A 23 1.40 -15.40 -3.95
N PRO A 24 1.99 -16.53 -3.49
CA PRO A 24 1.88 -17.17 -2.17
C PRO A 24 2.95 -16.73 -1.16
N PHE A 25 3.66 -15.64 -1.43
CA PHE A 25 4.77 -15.18 -0.59
C PHE A 25 4.25 -14.37 0.61
N TYR A 26 4.97 -14.46 1.74
CA TYR A 26 4.79 -13.50 2.83
C TYR A 26 5.36 -12.14 2.40
N THR A 27 4.49 -11.18 2.10
CA THR A 27 4.86 -9.88 1.54
C THR A 27 5.11 -8.80 2.60
N ASN A 28 5.61 -9.17 3.79
CA ASN A 28 5.81 -8.24 4.90
C ASN A 28 6.74 -7.09 4.53
N ASP A 29 7.91 -7.39 3.97
CA ASP A 29 8.93 -6.37 3.69
C ASP A 29 8.47 -5.37 2.62
N ILE A 30 7.81 -5.85 1.56
CA ILE A 30 7.27 -4.98 0.51
C ILE A 30 6.06 -4.17 1.01
N ALA A 31 5.24 -4.74 1.90
CA ALA A 31 4.14 -4.01 2.53
C ALA A 31 4.67 -2.88 3.42
N ILE A 32 5.68 -3.15 4.24
CA ILE A 32 6.35 -2.14 5.09
C ILE A 32 6.99 -1.06 4.21
N ALA A 33 7.77 -1.45 3.20
CA ALA A 33 8.43 -0.50 2.31
C ALA A 33 7.43 0.44 1.61
N LEU A 34 6.26 -0.08 1.20
CA LEU A 34 5.22 0.73 0.57
C LEU A 34 4.54 1.69 1.57
N CYS A 35 4.31 1.26 2.80
CA CYS A 35 3.79 2.12 3.87
C CYS A 35 4.75 3.28 4.18
N GLU A 36 6.06 3.01 4.29
CA GLU A 36 7.09 4.04 4.48
C GLU A 36 7.14 5.02 3.30
N ALA A 37 6.95 4.52 2.08
CA ALA A 37 6.83 5.35 0.88
C ALA A 37 5.54 6.18 0.82
N GLY A 38 4.59 5.96 1.73
CA GLY A 38 3.32 6.68 1.87
C GLY A 38 2.15 6.10 1.07
N GLY A 39 2.27 4.87 0.56
CA GLY A 39 1.18 4.11 -0.07
C GLY A 39 0.55 3.09 0.89
N MET A 40 -0.25 2.18 0.35
CA MET A 40 -0.91 1.10 1.11
C MET A 40 -0.29 -0.26 0.79
N GLY A 41 0.49 -0.79 1.75
CA GLY A 41 1.00 -2.16 1.70
C GLY A 41 -0.08 -3.21 1.96
N ILE A 42 0.01 -4.35 1.27
CA ILE A 42 -0.86 -5.52 1.50
C ILE A 42 0.02 -6.70 1.91
N VAL A 43 -0.30 -7.30 3.05
CA VAL A 43 0.31 -8.56 3.51
C VAL A 43 -0.51 -9.72 2.97
N SER A 44 0.06 -10.45 2.00
CA SER A 44 -0.48 -11.73 1.57
C SER A 44 -0.11 -12.78 2.61
N HIS A 45 -1.13 -13.44 3.15
CA HIS A 45 -1.00 -14.58 4.05
C HIS A 45 -2.06 -15.60 3.63
N THR A 46 -1.68 -16.53 2.76
CA THR A 46 -2.48 -17.69 2.39
C THR A 46 -1.52 -18.81 2.05
#